data_AF-A0A3L7YW61-F1
#
_entry.id   AF-A0A3L7YW61-F1
#
_cell.length_a   1.000
_cell.length_b   1.000
_cell.length_c   1.000
_cell.angle_alpha   90.00
_cell.angle_beta   90.00
_cell.angle_gamma   90.00
#
_symmetry.space_group_name_H-M   'P 1'
#
loop_
_entity.id
_entity.type
_entity.pdbx_description
1 polymer ?
#
loop_
_entity_poly.entity_id
_entity_poly.type
_entity_poly.pdbx_seq_one_letter_code
_entity_poly.pdbx_strand_id
1 'polypeptide(L)'
;TDRAVPPIGGSQPKSVFQIGGAGAVGTGSLRGMPGLATLRDAGFSVWPFDPPAWPRVIEIYPRCFTGPVVKSDPRARDVWLATHASPNPRLQDGAPGLAHHLGIPCFRPDIESLARDSEDAFDAAISAAAMWKYRASLASLVPTTEATLLLEGWIWDPHHPMPTGTPTA
;
A
#
# COMPACT_ATOMS: atom_id res chain seq x y z
N THR A 1 12.05 -1.95 -12.43
CA THR A 1 11.22 -0.74 -12.21
C THR A 1 9.81 -1.01 -12.70
N ASP A 2 8.81 -0.43 -12.03
CA ASP A 2 7.33 -0.37 -12.19
C ASP A 2 6.58 -1.31 -13.15
N ARG A 3 7.16 -1.70 -14.30
CA ARG A 3 6.66 -2.74 -15.21
C ARG A 3 6.55 -4.14 -14.61
N ALA A 4 7.18 -4.38 -13.47
CA ALA A 4 7.09 -5.66 -12.79
C ALA A 4 5.77 -5.80 -12.03
N VAL A 5 5.27 -4.73 -11.40
CA VAL A 5 3.95 -4.80 -10.73
C VAL A 5 2.86 -4.83 -11.82
N PRO A 6 1.99 -5.85 -11.86
CA PRO A 6 0.96 -5.93 -12.89
C PRO A 6 -0.01 -4.73 -12.84
N PRO A 7 -0.53 -4.26 -13.99
CA PRO A 7 -1.52 -3.19 -14.01
C PRO A 7 -2.80 -3.60 -13.29
N ILE A 8 -3.36 -2.69 -12.48
CA ILE A 8 -4.60 -2.90 -11.74
C ILE A 8 -5.74 -2.09 -12.35
N GLY A 9 -6.67 -2.77 -13.01
CA GLY A 9 -7.82 -2.12 -13.65
C GLY A 9 -7.41 -1.08 -14.71
N GLY A 10 -6.39 -1.39 -15.51
CA GLY A 10 -5.85 -0.53 -16.57
C GLY A 10 -4.87 0.56 -16.12
N SER A 11 -4.65 0.72 -14.81
CA SER A 11 -3.68 1.68 -14.25
C SER A 11 -2.39 0.97 -13.85
N GLN A 12 -1.26 1.42 -14.38
CA GLN A 12 0.06 0.95 -13.95
C GLN A 12 0.47 1.65 -12.66
N PRO A 13 0.81 0.91 -11.59
CA PRO A 13 1.48 1.47 -10.42
C PRO A 13 2.79 2.14 -10.84
N LYS A 14 3.11 3.29 -10.25
CA LYS A 14 4.35 4.02 -10.51
C LYS A 14 4.97 4.50 -9.21
N SER A 15 6.27 4.30 -9.06
CA SER A 15 6.93 4.73 -7.84
C SER A 15 6.96 6.27 -7.75
N VAL A 16 6.77 6.79 -6.55
CA VAL A 16 6.95 8.22 -6.22
C VAL A 16 8.38 8.69 -6.42
N PHE A 17 9.35 7.78 -6.57
CA PHE A 17 10.75 8.05 -6.86
C PHE A 17 11.10 7.90 -8.35
N GLN A 18 10.17 7.49 -9.22
CA GLN A 18 10.45 7.30 -10.65
C GLN A 18 10.94 8.60 -11.31
N ILE A 19 12.18 8.64 -11.78
CA ILE A 19 12.81 9.87 -12.31
C ILE A 19 12.60 10.02 -13.83
N GLY A 20 12.52 8.91 -14.57
CA GLY A 20 12.43 8.90 -16.04
C GLY A 20 11.08 8.43 -16.60
N GLY A 21 10.65 9.01 -17.72
CA GLY A 21 9.49 8.53 -18.51
C GLY A 21 8.14 9.16 -18.15
N ALA A 22 7.08 8.72 -18.84
CA ALA A 22 5.73 9.23 -18.60
C ALA A 22 5.24 8.85 -17.20
N GLY A 23 4.80 9.83 -16.40
CA GLY A 23 4.41 9.63 -15.01
C GLY A 23 5.56 9.56 -14.01
N ALA A 24 6.73 10.10 -14.36
CA ALA A 24 7.80 10.42 -13.41
C ALA A 24 7.30 11.36 -12.30
N VAL A 25 8.09 11.45 -11.22
CA VAL A 25 7.85 12.20 -9.99
C VAL A 25 7.00 13.46 -10.20
N GLY A 26 5.79 13.43 -9.63
CA GLY A 26 4.87 14.56 -9.64
C GLY A 26 5.17 15.58 -8.54
N THR A 27 4.52 16.74 -8.61
CA THR A 27 4.70 17.83 -7.64
C THR A 27 4.32 17.43 -6.21
N GLY A 28 3.37 16.51 -6.05
CA GLY A 28 3.01 15.95 -4.74
C GLY A 28 4.16 15.16 -4.12
N SER A 29 4.80 14.30 -4.90
CA SER A 29 5.97 13.51 -4.47
C SER A 29 7.14 14.42 -4.07
N LEU A 30 7.47 15.44 -4.88
CA LEU A 30 8.54 16.40 -4.55
C LEU A 30 8.28 17.14 -3.23
N ARG A 31 7.02 17.52 -2.96
CA ARG A 31 6.65 18.17 -1.70
C ARG A 31 6.71 17.21 -0.51
N GLY A 32 6.50 15.91 -0.74
CA GLY A 32 6.56 14.88 0.29
C GLY A 32 7.99 14.43 0.65
N MET A 33 8.95 14.55 -0.27
CA MET A 33 10.34 14.09 -0.07
C MET A 33 11.03 14.67 1.18
N PRO A 34 10.89 15.97 1.54
CA PRO A 34 11.41 16.49 2.80
C PRO A 34 10.86 15.78 4.05
N GLY A 35 9.62 15.28 3.97
CA GLY A 35 9.01 14.48 5.02
C GLY A 35 9.74 13.15 5.24
N LEU A 36 10.23 12.51 4.18
CA LEU A 36 11.03 11.28 4.30
C LEU A 36 12.37 11.54 4.99
N ALA A 37 13.03 12.65 4.67
CA ALA A 37 14.26 13.06 5.37
C ALA A 37 13.99 13.28 6.88
N THR A 38 12.89 13.97 7.20
CA THR A 38 12.48 14.20 8.60
C THR A 38 12.20 12.89 9.34
N LEU A 39 11.51 11.93 8.71
CA LEU A 39 11.25 10.62 9.30
C LEU A 39 12.56 9.83 9.51
N ARG A 40 13.48 9.88 8.54
CA ARG A 40 14.78 9.22 8.67
C ARG A 40 15.60 9.81 9.81
N ASP A 41 15.62 11.14 9.95
CA ASP A 41 16.29 11.83 11.06
C ASP A 41 15.66 11.50 12.43
N ALA A 42 14.36 11.18 12.45
CA ALA A 42 13.64 10.67 13.62
C ALA A 42 13.87 9.17 13.89
N GLY A 43 14.70 8.48 13.09
CA GLY A 43 15.08 7.08 13.28
C GLY A 43 14.25 6.07 12.50
N PHE A 44 13.41 6.49 11.55
CA PHE A 44 12.71 5.56 10.66
C PHE A 44 13.67 5.02 9.58
N SER A 45 13.59 3.72 9.27
CA SER A 45 14.21 3.19 8.04
C SER A 45 13.28 3.40 6.85
N VAL A 46 13.79 3.88 5.71
CA VAL A 46 13.05 4.03 4.46
C VAL A 46 13.40 2.88 3.51
N TRP A 47 12.46 1.96 3.31
CA TRP A 47 12.63 0.86 2.36
C TRP A 47 12.37 1.34 0.92
N PRO A 48 13.12 0.90 -0.10
CA PRO A 48 14.17 -0.13 -0.09
C PRO A 48 15.62 0.38 0.13
N PHE A 49 15.80 1.62 0.57
CA PHE A 49 17.12 2.27 0.59
C PHE A 49 17.94 1.97 1.86
N ASP A 50 17.30 2.02 3.02
CA ASP A 50 17.98 1.92 4.31
C ASP A 50 18.06 0.46 4.82
N PRO A 51 19.03 0.15 5.70
CA PRO A 51 19.05 -1.13 6.42
C PRO A 51 17.73 -1.41 7.17
N PRO A 52 17.31 -2.68 7.33
CA PRO A 52 16.06 -3.03 7.98
C PRO A 52 16.01 -2.58 9.45
N ALA A 53 15.16 -1.60 9.77
CA ALA A 53 14.87 -1.20 11.15
C ALA A 53 13.36 -0.96 11.37
N TRP A 54 12.98 -0.63 12.61
CA TRP A 54 11.64 -0.17 12.99
C TRP A 54 11.76 1.13 13.80
N PRO A 55 10.85 2.10 13.60
CA PRO A 55 9.72 2.08 12.65
C PRO A 55 10.18 2.18 11.19
N ARG A 56 9.37 1.67 10.25
CA ARG A 56 9.73 1.56 8.83
C ARG A 56 8.74 2.30 7.95
N VAL A 57 9.26 3.07 7.01
CA VAL A 57 8.50 3.66 5.91
C VAL A 57 8.61 2.73 4.70
N ILE A 58 7.47 2.46 4.07
CA ILE A 58 7.38 1.72 2.81
C ILE A 58 6.54 2.55 1.84
N GLU A 59 6.81 2.42 0.55
CA GLU A 59 5.91 2.90 -0.48
C GLU A 59 4.78 1.89 -0.72
N ILE A 60 3.55 2.37 -0.87
CA ILE A 60 2.38 1.55 -1.20
C ILE A 60 1.60 2.16 -2.37
N TYR A 61 0.90 1.31 -3.11
CA TYR A 61 -0.10 1.73 -4.09
C TYR A 61 -1.46 1.15 -3.70
N PRO A 62 -2.39 1.94 -3.13
CA PRO A 62 -3.63 1.42 -2.53
C PRO A 62 -4.44 0.53 -3.48
N ARG A 63 -4.37 0.79 -4.79
CA ARG A 63 -5.07 0.00 -5.80
C ARG A 63 -4.61 -1.46 -5.87
N CYS A 64 -3.38 -1.78 -5.47
CA CYS A 64 -2.92 -3.18 -5.31
C CYS A 64 -3.78 -3.96 -4.31
N PHE A 65 -4.42 -3.29 -3.36
CA PHE A 65 -5.27 -3.93 -2.34
C PHE A 65 -6.75 -3.86 -2.67
N THR A 66 -7.20 -2.80 -3.35
CA THR A 66 -8.61 -2.61 -3.69
C THR A 66 -9.02 -3.31 -4.97
N GLY A 67 -8.09 -3.53 -5.90
CA GLY A 67 -8.45 -3.87 -7.28
C GLY A 67 -9.22 -2.74 -7.97
N PRO A 68 -9.99 -3.05 -9.03
CA PRO A 68 -10.73 -2.05 -9.80
C PRO A 68 -11.95 -1.52 -9.01
N VAL A 69 -11.83 -0.32 -8.45
CA VAL A 69 -12.93 0.41 -7.79
C VAL A 69 -12.97 1.85 -8.31
N VAL A 70 -14.17 2.35 -8.61
CA VAL A 70 -14.41 3.78 -8.87
C VAL A 70 -14.55 4.47 -7.52
N LYS A 71 -13.43 4.85 -6.92
CA LYS A 71 -13.40 5.31 -5.52
C LYS A 71 -14.12 6.64 -5.30
N SER A 72 -14.32 7.44 -6.34
CA SER A 72 -15.10 8.68 -6.27
C SER A 72 -16.61 8.44 -6.17
N ASP A 73 -17.11 7.25 -6.55
CA ASP A 73 -18.52 6.86 -6.40
C ASP A 73 -18.74 6.24 -5.00
N PRO A 74 -19.50 6.91 -4.10
CA PRO A 74 -19.78 6.38 -2.77
C PRO A 74 -20.44 5.00 -2.81
N ARG A 75 -21.32 4.75 -3.79
CA ARG A 75 -21.99 3.46 -3.95
C ARG A 75 -21.02 2.37 -4.36
N ALA A 76 -20.01 2.69 -5.18
CA ALA A 76 -18.97 1.74 -5.55
C ALA A 76 -18.11 1.36 -4.34
N ARG A 77 -17.79 2.32 -3.46
CA ARG A 77 -17.13 2.05 -2.18
C ARG A 77 -17.99 1.14 -1.30
N ASP A 78 -19.28 1.46 -1.15
CA ASP A 78 -20.21 0.65 -0.35
C ASP A 78 -20.32 -0.80 -0.84
N VAL A 79 -20.46 -1.00 -2.15
CA VAL A 79 -20.52 -2.33 -2.76
C VAL A 79 -19.21 -3.08 -2.54
N TRP A 80 -18.06 -2.41 -2.70
CA TRP A 80 -16.77 -3.03 -2.45
C TRP A 80 -16.67 -3.47 -0.99
N LEU A 81 -17.03 -2.58 -0.06
CA LEU A 81 -16.99 -2.87 1.37
C LEU A 81 -17.88 -4.06 1.73
N ALA A 82 -19.12 -4.07 1.25
CA ALA A 82 -20.08 -5.13 1.52
C ALA A 82 -19.65 -6.48 0.92
N THR A 83 -19.06 -6.47 -0.28
CA THR A 83 -18.60 -7.70 -0.96
C THR A 83 -17.35 -8.28 -0.30
N HIS A 84 -16.52 -7.41 0.26
CA HIS A 84 -15.27 -7.79 0.88
C HIS A 84 -15.41 -7.91 2.39
N ALA A 85 -16.62 -7.85 2.95
CA ALA A 85 -16.99 -8.06 4.36
C ALA A 85 -16.91 -9.52 4.84
N SER A 86 -16.24 -9.76 5.98
CA SER A 86 -16.30 -11.04 6.71
C SER A 86 -17.26 -10.92 7.90
N PRO A 87 -18.00 -11.99 8.23
CA PRO A 87 -18.68 -12.08 9.51
C PRO A 87 -17.66 -11.90 10.67
N ASN A 88 -17.97 -11.02 11.62
CA ASN A 88 -17.15 -10.80 12.80
C ASN A 88 -17.73 -11.58 14.00
N PRO A 89 -17.15 -12.71 14.42
CA PRO A 89 -17.66 -13.49 15.54
C PRO A 89 -17.39 -12.87 16.92
N ARG A 90 -16.65 -11.76 17.00
CA ARG A 90 -16.38 -11.03 18.26
C ARG A 90 -17.28 -9.80 18.45
N LEU A 91 -18.02 -9.40 17.43
CA LEU A 91 -19.13 -8.45 17.56
C LEU A 91 -20.40 -9.26 17.77
N GLN A 92 -20.71 -9.55 19.03
CA GLN A 92 -22.11 -9.76 19.42
C GLN A 92 -22.86 -8.50 18.92
N ASP A 93 -23.90 -8.68 18.11
CA ASP A 93 -24.82 -7.66 17.55
C ASP A 93 -24.85 -7.49 16.01
N GLY A 94 -24.37 -8.47 15.24
CA GLY A 94 -24.96 -8.77 13.91
C GLY A 94 -24.78 -7.73 12.79
N ALA A 95 -23.87 -6.77 12.91
CA ALA A 95 -23.52 -5.85 11.82
C ALA A 95 -22.53 -6.52 10.83
N PRO A 96 -22.81 -6.49 9.51
CA PRO A 96 -21.90 -7.05 8.50
C PRO A 96 -20.68 -6.13 8.32
N GLY A 97 -19.47 -6.64 8.57
CA GLY A 97 -18.25 -5.84 8.56
C GLY A 97 -17.16 -6.33 7.60
N LEU A 98 -16.32 -5.42 7.10
CA LEU A 98 -15.29 -5.59 6.08
C LEU A 98 -14.22 -6.67 6.44
N ALA A 99 -14.01 -7.73 5.63
CA ALA A 99 -12.78 -8.51 5.37
C ALA A 99 -12.92 -10.04 5.09
N HIS A 100 -13.53 -10.50 3.98
CA HIS A 100 -13.37 -11.89 3.50
C HIS A 100 -12.16 -12.05 2.55
N HIS A 101 -11.92 -11.10 1.65
CA HIS A 101 -10.83 -11.18 0.66
C HIS A 101 -9.43 -10.95 1.28
N LEU A 102 -9.38 -10.18 2.36
CA LEU A 102 -8.13 -9.81 3.05
C LEU A 102 -7.92 -10.56 4.38
N GLY A 103 -8.77 -11.51 4.81
CA GLY A 103 -8.51 -12.31 6.03
C GLY A 103 -8.18 -11.50 7.30
N ILE A 104 -8.74 -10.30 7.44
CA ILE A 104 -8.50 -9.40 8.59
C ILE A 104 -9.52 -9.74 9.69
N PRO A 105 -9.11 -9.83 10.96
CA PRO A 105 -9.99 -10.31 12.03
C PRO A 105 -11.10 -9.34 12.48
N CYS A 106 -11.12 -8.08 12.05
CA CYS A 106 -12.25 -7.15 12.14
C CYS A 106 -11.81 -5.75 11.72
N PHE A 107 -12.72 -4.98 11.13
CA PHE A 107 -12.71 -3.53 11.27
C PHE A 107 -13.68 -3.15 12.38
N ARG A 108 -13.31 -2.15 13.19
CA ARG A 108 -14.27 -1.56 14.10
C ARG A 108 -15.31 -0.79 13.26
N PRO A 109 -16.60 -0.75 13.65
CA PRO A 109 -17.65 -0.08 12.88
C PRO A 109 -17.38 1.40 12.58
N ASP A 110 -16.65 2.09 13.46
CA ASP A 110 -16.21 3.48 13.26
C ASP A 110 -15.23 3.62 12.08
N ILE A 111 -14.30 2.68 11.91
CA ILE A 111 -13.37 2.68 10.78
C ILE A 111 -14.10 2.39 9.45
N GLU A 112 -15.13 1.54 9.47
CA GLU A 112 -15.93 1.28 8.27
C GLU A 112 -16.73 2.50 7.83
N SER A 113 -17.30 3.24 8.79
CA SER A 113 -17.95 4.52 8.50
C SER A 113 -16.96 5.50 7.88
N LEU A 114 -15.79 5.67 8.51
CA LEU A 114 -14.74 6.56 8.00
C LEU A 114 -14.29 6.15 6.60
N ALA A 115 -14.13 4.86 6.33
CA ALA A 115 -13.74 4.35 5.02
C ALA A 115 -14.78 4.65 3.91
N ARG A 116 -16.06 4.86 4.27
CA ARG A 116 -17.10 5.25 3.31
C ARG A 116 -17.06 6.74 2.98
N ASP A 117 -16.57 7.57 3.88
CA ASP A 117 -16.72 9.03 3.80
C ASP A 117 -15.98 9.64 2.60
N SER A 118 -14.79 9.13 2.26
CA SER A 118 -13.97 9.67 1.18
C SER A 118 -13.11 8.62 0.49
N GLU A 119 -12.60 8.96 -0.70
CA GLU A 119 -11.60 8.16 -1.41
C GLU A 119 -10.32 7.95 -0.58
N ASP A 120 -9.82 9.01 0.06
CA ASP A 120 -8.61 8.94 0.88
C ASP A 120 -8.81 8.06 2.12
N ALA A 121 -9.94 8.19 2.80
CA ALA A 121 -10.25 7.39 3.98
C ALA A 121 -10.44 5.91 3.62
N PHE A 122 -11.06 5.63 2.46
CA PHE A 122 -11.17 4.28 1.90
C PHE A 122 -9.78 3.66 1.67
N ASP A 123 -8.90 4.40 0.99
CA ASP A 123 -7.54 3.94 0.69
C ASP A 123 -6.70 3.73 1.95
N ALA A 124 -6.77 4.65 2.91
CA ALA A 124 -6.05 4.54 4.17
C ALA A 124 -6.50 3.32 4.98
N ALA A 125 -7.82 3.13 5.13
CA ALA A 125 -8.38 2.00 5.89
C ALA A 125 -7.97 0.66 5.28
N ILE A 126 -8.12 0.50 3.96
CA ILE A 126 -7.80 -0.76 3.26
C ILE A 126 -6.30 -1.01 3.26
N SER A 127 -5.48 0.01 3.05
CA SER A 127 -4.03 -0.12 3.08
C SER A 127 -3.51 -0.56 4.45
N ALA A 128 -4.00 0.06 5.53
CA ALA A 128 -3.63 -0.33 6.90
C ALA A 128 -4.01 -1.79 7.21
N ALA A 129 -5.19 -2.20 6.75
CA ALA A 129 -5.67 -3.57 6.86
C ALA A 129 -4.81 -4.59 6.10
N ALA A 130 -4.48 -4.28 4.84
CA ALA A 130 -3.60 -5.11 4.02
C ALA A 130 -2.21 -5.22 4.66
N MET A 131 -1.64 -4.11 5.12
CA MET A 131 -0.37 -4.08 5.86
C MET A 131 -0.43 -4.94 7.12
N TRP A 132 -1.52 -4.89 7.89
CA TRP A 132 -1.69 -5.77 9.06
C TRP A 132 -1.79 -7.25 8.68
N LYS A 133 -2.60 -7.59 7.68
CA LYS A 133 -2.73 -8.97 7.17
C LYS A 133 -1.37 -9.54 6.79
N TYR A 134 -0.61 -8.79 6.00
CA TYR A 134 0.67 -9.19 5.44
C TYR A 134 1.88 -8.72 6.27
N ARG A 135 1.70 -8.34 7.53
CA ARG A 135 2.78 -7.79 8.38
C ARG A 135 4.04 -8.67 8.49
N ALA A 136 3.90 -9.98 8.31
CA ALA A 136 5.04 -10.88 8.24
C ALA A 136 5.95 -10.60 7.03
N SER A 137 5.38 -10.25 5.87
CA SER A 137 6.18 -9.88 4.68
C SER A 137 6.85 -8.51 4.85
N LEU A 138 6.22 -7.59 5.60
CA LEU A 138 6.84 -6.31 5.97
C LEU A 138 8.10 -6.49 6.81
N ALA A 139 8.06 -7.44 7.75
CA ALA A 139 9.22 -7.77 8.59
C ALA A 139 10.36 -8.41 7.79
N SER A 140 10.07 -9.12 6.70
CA SER A 140 11.06 -9.77 5.85
C SER A 140 11.62 -8.89 4.72
N LEU A 141 11.21 -7.62 4.62
CA LEU A 141 11.73 -6.74 3.56
C LEU A 141 13.24 -6.47 3.75
N VAL A 142 13.97 -6.61 2.65
CA VAL A 142 15.42 -6.38 2.55
C VAL A 142 15.69 -5.14 1.71
N PRO A 143 16.80 -4.41 1.95
CA PRO A 143 17.20 -3.30 1.11
C PRO A 143 17.58 -3.80 -0.29
N THR A 144 17.53 -2.89 -1.28
CA THR A 144 17.99 -3.17 -2.63
C THR A 144 19.48 -2.85 -2.78
N THR A 145 20.16 -3.59 -3.66
CA THR A 145 21.51 -3.26 -4.15
C THR A 145 21.51 -2.96 -5.65
N GLU A 146 20.35 -3.02 -6.30
CA GLU A 146 20.21 -2.76 -7.73
C GLU A 146 20.20 -1.25 -7.99
N ALA A 147 21.05 -0.79 -8.92
CA ALA A 147 21.32 0.62 -9.14
C ALA A 147 20.07 1.43 -9.54
N THR A 148 19.17 0.85 -10.34
CA THR A 148 17.95 1.51 -10.76
C THR A 148 16.96 1.65 -9.60
N LEU A 149 16.78 0.61 -8.79
CA LEU A 149 15.90 0.63 -7.61
C LEU A 149 16.44 1.54 -6.50
N LEU A 150 17.76 1.74 -6.42
CA LEU A 150 18.36 2.75 -5.55
C LEU A 150 17.99 4.18 -5.94
N LEU A 151 17.62 4.41 -7.21
CA LEU A 151 17.15 5.71 -7.71
C LEU A 151 15.63 5.81 -7.72
N GLU A 152 14.95 4.75 -8.13
CA GLU A 152 13.51 4.75 -8.45
C GLU A 152 12.66 4.03 -7.40
N GLY A 153 13.23 3.49 -6.32
CA GLY A 153 12.47 2.85 -5.26
C GLY A 153 11.72 1.58 -5.69
N TRP A 154 10.76 1.17 -4.87
CA TRP A 154 9.86 0.05 -5.18
C TRP A 154 8.56 0.14 -4.37
N ILE A 155 7.44 -0.18 -5.01
CA ILE A 155 6.13 -0.26 -4.36
C ILE A 155 5.99 -1.60 -3.65
N TRP A 156 5.74 -1.58 -2.34
CA TRP A 156 5.46 -2.80 -1.61
C TRP A 156 4.13 -3.40 -2.07
N ASP A 157 4.22 -4.62 -2.62
CA ASP A 157 3.08 -5.48 -2.92
C ASP A 157 3.40 -6.90 -2.39
N PRO A 158 2.60 -7.45 -1.46
CA PRO A 158 2.81 -8.79 -0.93
C PRO A 158 2.68 -9.91 -1.98
N HIS A 159 2.03 -9.64 -3.11
CA HIS A 159 1.89 -10.56 -4.23
C HIS A 159 2.94 -10.37 -5.31
N HIS A 160 3.64 -9.23 -5.30
CA HIS A 160 4.69 -8.90 -6.25
C HIS A 160 5.94 -8.38 -5.52
N PRO A 161 6.70 -9.29 -4.87
CA PRO A 161 7.84 -8.90 -4.07
C PRO A 161 8.90 -8.21 -4.93
N MET A 162 9.66 -7.29 -4.30
CA MET A 162 10.81 -6.65 -4.95
C MET A 162 11.76 -7.73 -5.48
N PRO A 163 12.23 -7.62 -6.73
CA PRO A 163 13.23 -8.52 -7.27
C PRO A 163 14.48 -8.47 -6.38
N THR A 164 14.82 -9.58 -5.74
CA THR A 164 16.13 -9.73 -5.13
C THR A 164 17.13 -10.01 -6.26
N GLY A 165 18.12 -9.14 -6.48
CA GLY A 165 19.16 -9.36 -7.50
C GLY A 165 19.80 -10.76 -7.36
N THR A 166 20.25 -11.42 -8.43
CA THR A 166 20.92 -10.85 -9.63
C THR A 166 20.72 -11.75 -10.87
N PRO A 167 20.70 -11.18 -12.10
CA PRO A 167 21.53 -11.75 -13.17
C PRO A 167 22.72 -10.82 -13.47
N THR A 168 23.90 -11.43 -13.48
CA THR A 168 25.22 -10.88 -13.81
C THR A 168 25.28 -10.16 -15.16
N ALA A 169 26.30 -9.30 -15.27
CA ALA A 169 26.88 -8.61 -16.44
C ALA A 169 26.53 -9.13 -17.83
#